data_AF-V1HSW0-F1
#
_entry.id   AF-V1HSW0-F1
#
_cell.length_a   1.000
_cell.length_b   1.000
_cell.length_c   1.000
_cell.angle_alpha   90.00
_cell.angle_beta   90.00
_cell.angle_gamma   90.00
#
_symmetry.space_group_name_H-M   'P 1'
#
loop_
_entity.id
_entity.type
_entity.pdbx_description
1 polymer ?
#
loop_
_entity_poly.entity_id
_entity_poly.type
_entity_poly.pdbx_seq_one_letter_code
_entity_poly.pdbx_strand_id
1 'polypeptide(L)' 'MIIQTFEERGLDPAQIPAVFVHSHGPFSWGKDATEAVHNAVVLEECAYMGAVLAPVSPAAS' A
#
# COMPACT_ATOMS: atom_id res chain seq x y z
N MET A 1 13.89 4.62 -2.00
CA MET A 1 13.28 5.23 -0.79
C MET A 1 11.88 5.69 -1.16
N ILE A 2 10.89 5.55 -0.27
CA ILE A 2 9.46 5.81 -0.58
C ILE A 2 9.26 7.18 -1.25
N ILE A 3 9.78 8.26 -0.67
CA ILE A 3 9.61 9.63 -1.20
C ILE A 3 10.17 9.78 -2.62
N GLN A 4 11.40 9.29 -2.85
CA GLN A 4 12.03 9.34 -4.18
C GLN A 4 11.18 8.65 -5.26
N THR A 5 10.54 7.51 -4.93
CA THR A 5 9.65 6.81 -5.88
C THR A 5 8.38 7.60 -6.20
N PHE A 6 7.84 8.36 -5.25
CA PHE A 6 6.68 9.22 -5.48
C PHE A 6 7.05 10.40 -6.38
N GLU A 7 8.20 11.03 -6.14
CA GLU A 7 8.73 12.11 -6.97
C GLU A 7 8.99 11.65 -8.41
N GLU A 8 9.68 10.51 -8.60
CA GLU A 8 9.98 9.94 -9.91
C GLU A 8 8.72 9.57 -10.71
N ARG A 9 7.63 9.20 -10.03
CA ARG A 9 6.37 8.77 -10.65
C ARG A 9 5.31 9.87 -10.68
N GLY A 10 5.59 11.06 -10.16
CA GLY A 10 4.64 12.17 -10.06
C GLY A 10 3.40 11.83 -9.22
N LEU A 11 3.57 11.05 -8.15
CA LEU A 11 2.49 10.61 -7.27
C LEU A 11 2.41 11.51 -6.03
N ASP A 12 1.18 11.78 -5.58
CA ASP A 12 0.94 12.50 -4.33
C ASP A 12 0.80 11.52 -3.15
N PRO A 13 1.70 11.55 -2.14
CA PRO A 13 1.60 10.70 -0.96
C PRO A 13 0.36 10.96 -0.12
N ALA A 14 -0.27 12.13 -0.22
CA ALA A 14 -1.55 12.38 0.46
C ALA A 14 -2.72 11.58 -0.17
N GLN A 15 -2.59 11.17 -1.43
CA GLN A 15 -3.61 10.38 -2.15
C GLN A 15 -3.34 8.87 -2.08
N ILE A 16 -2.15 8.44 -1.66
CA ILE A 16 -1.75 7.03 -1.57
C ILE A 16 -1.19 6.78 -0.17
N PRO A 17 -2.03 6.58 0.85
CA PRO A 17 -1.61 6.63 2.26
C PRO A 17 -0.94 5.35 2.79
N ALA A 18 -0.67 4.37 1.91
CA ALA A 18 0.00 3.13 2.28
C ALA A 18 0.74 2.51 1.09
N VAL A 19 1.92 1.93 1.33
CA VAL A 19 2.77 1.31 0.29
C VAL A 19 3.48 0.07 0.78
N PHE A 20 3.75 -0.85 -0.14
CA PHE A 20 4.63 -1.99 0.09
C PHE A 20 6.05 -1.67 -0.35
N VAL A 21 7.01 -1.82 0.56
CA VAL A 21 8.42 -1.79 0.24
C VAL A 21 8.92 -3.23 0.11
N HIS A 22 9.39 -3.58 -1.08
CA HIS A 22 9.89 -4.91 -1.39
C HIS A 22 10.96 -5.32 -0.38
N SER A 23 10.81 -6.51 0.22
CA SER A 23 11.69 -7.08 1.26
C SER A 23 11.81 -6.29 2.58
N HIS A 24 10.99 -5.26 2.80
CA HIS A 24 10.98 -4.47 4.05
C HIS A 24 9.60 -4.40 4.71
N GLY A 25 8.53 -4.67 3.95
CA GLY A 25 7.17 -4.72 4.45
C GLY A 25 6.35 -3.45 4.16
N PRO A 26 5.13 -3.38 4.71
CA PRO A 26 4.21 -2.27 4.49
C PRO A 26 4.58 -1.03 5.32
N PHE A 27 4.27 0.14 4.78
CA PHE A 27 4.30 1.42 5.49
C PHE A 27 2.99 2.16 5.23
N SER A 28 2.40 2.76 6.27
CA SER A 28 1.20 3.59 6.17
C SER A 28 1.39 4.91 6.91
N TRP A 29 0.60 5.92 6.54
CA TRP A 29 0.58 7.23 7.19
C TRP A 29 -0.84 7.82 7.15
N GLY A 30 -1.03 8.90 7.91
CA GLY A 30 -2.28 9.63 8.06
C GLY A 30 -2.05 10.96 8.77
N LYS A 31 -3.09 11.78 8.86
CA LYS A 31 -3.09 13.07 9.56
C LYS A 31 -2.84 12.90 11.06
N ASP A 32 -3.23 11.76 11.62
CA ASP A 32 -2.94 11.35 12.99
C ASP A 32 -2.64 9.84 13.07
N ALA A 33 -2.26 9.39 14.27
CA ALA A 33 -1.90 8.00 14.51
C ALA A 33 -3.07 7.03 14.27
N THR A 34 -4.31 7.46 14.56
CA THR A 34 -5.50 6.62 14.37
C THR A 34 -5.77 6.39 12.89
N GLU A 35 -5.68 7.43 12.08
CA GLU A 35 -5.81 7.33 10.62
C GLU A 35 -4.68 6.49 10.01
N ALA A 36 -3.43 6.64 10.47
CA ALA A 36 -2.32 5.82 9.99
C ALA A 36 -2.52 4.32 10.26
N VAL A 37 -3.05 3.98 11.45
CA VAL A 37 -3.40 2.60 11.81
C VAL A 37 -4.57 2.10 10.97
N HIS A 38 -5.59 2.93 10.73
CA HIS A 38 -6.71 2.58 9.86
C HIS A 38 -6.23 2.22 8.45
N ASN A 39 -5.36 3.04 7.87
CA ASN A 39 -4.77 2.80 6.54
C ASN A 39 -3.91 1.53 6.50
N ALA A 40 -3.24 1.17 7.60
CA ALA A 40 -2.50 -0.09 7.69
C ALA A 40 -3.42 -1.31 7.61
N VAL A 41 -4.53 -1.28 8.36
CA VAL A 41 -5.53 -2.37 8.34
C VAL A 41 -6.13 -2.52 6.95
N VAL A 42 -6.51 -1.40 6.31
CA VAL A 42 -7.03 -1.44 4.93
C VAL A 42 -6.02 -2.03 3.96
N LEU A 43 -4.72 -1.70 4.09
CA LEU A 43 -3.66 -2.26 3.25
C LEU A 43 -3.52 -3.79 3.46
N GLU A 44 -3.60 -4.24 4.70
CA GLU A 44 -3.53 -5.67 5.05
C GLU A 44 -4.72 -6.46 4.47
N GLU A 45 -5.94 -5.94 4.61
CA GLU A 45 -7.14 -6.57 4.04
C GLU A 45 -7.08 -6.62 2.51
N CYS A 46 -6.62 -5.54 1.85
CA CYS A 46 -6.41 -5.53 0.41
C CYS A 46 -5.37 -6.58 -0.03
N ALA A 47 -4.27 -6.70 0.72
CA ALA A 47 -3.23 -7.69 0.44
C ALA A 47 -3.76 -9.12 0.62
N TYR A 48 -4.55 -9.37 1.67
CA TYR A 48 -5.19 -10.65 1.92
C TYR A 48 -6.17 -11.02 0.79
N MET A 49 -7.07 -10.11 0.43
CA MET A 49 -8.01 -10.33 -0.69
C MET A 49 -7.27 -10.58 -2.00
N GLY A 50 -6.22 -9.82 -2.30
CA GLY A 50 -5.38 -10.02 -3.48
C GLY A 50 -4.72 -11.40 -3.49
N ALA A 51 -4.17 -11.84 -2.35
CA ALA A 51 -3.57 -13.17 -2.20
C ALA A 51 -4.60 -14.30 -2.36
N VAL A 52 -5.82 -14.11 -1.85
CA VAL A 52 -6.91 -15.09 -1.98
C VAL A 52 -7.46 -15.14 -3.42
N LEU A 53 -7.51 -14.01 -4.12
CA LEU A 53 -8.00 -13.93 -5.50
C LEU A 53 -6.96 -14.32 -6.55
N ALA A 54 -5.67 -14.18 -6.27
CA ALA A 54 -4.60 -14.48 -7.21
C ALA A 54 -4.66 -15.91 -7.81
N PRO A 55 -5.02 -16.98 -7.06
CA PRO A 55 -5.22 -18.32 -7.64
C PRO A 55 -6.47 -18.47 -8.52
N VAL A 56 -7.46 -17.58 -8.37
CA VAL A 56 -8.76 -17.67 -9.05
C VAL A 56 -8.74 -17.00 -10.43
N SER A 57 -7.87 -16.01 -10.64
CA SER A 57 -7.76 -15.31 -11.91
C SER A 57 -6.29 -15.05 -12.26
N PRO A 58 -5.65 -15.87 -13.12
CA PRO A 58 -4.25 -15.70 -13.51
C PRO A 58 -3.99 -14.46 -14.39
N ALA A 59 -5.00 -13.65 -14.69
CA ALA A 59 -4.91 -12.52 -15.60
C ALA A 59 -4.57 -11.21 -14.87
N ALA A 60 -3.34 -11.12 -14.39
CA ALA A 60 -2.66 -9.85 -14.17
C ALA A 60 -1.23 -10.01 -14.70
N SER A 61 -1.10 -9.94 -16.03
CA SER A 61 0.16 -9.88 -16.77
C SER A 61 0.47 -8.45 -17.17
#